data_AF-A0A8C4QB90-F1
#
_entry.id   AF-A0A8C4QB90-F1
#
_cell.length_a   1.000
_cell.length_b   1.000
_cell.length_c   1.000
_cell.angle_alpha   90.00
_cell.angle_beta   90.00
_cell.angle_gamma   90.00
#
_symmetry.space_group_name_H-M   'P 1'
#
loop_
_entity.id
_entity.type
_entity.pdbx_description
1 polymer ?
#
loop_
_entity_poly.entity_id
_entity_poly.type
_entity_poly.pdbx_seq_one_letter_code
_entity_poly.pdbx_strand_id
1 'polypeptide(L)'
;DVIVCRAAEPVAYYRRFLKENCRPDGRELGEVRITTLNIGSITSADGSALVKIGNTTVVCGVKGVIPNVDLSPLCSARFRPGPPCEQAQVAGQFLADVITSSELVSLEDLCIQKGKLVWVLYCDLECLDYDGNVLDACSIALLAALRNGQWESGQEGDYAPGVVNKHSMIFELPTVVSTSFNAFRINS
;
A
#
# COMPACT_ATOMS: atom_id res chain seq x y z
N ASP A 1 9.22 4.34 33.19
CA ASP A 1 7.77 4.66 33.22
C ASP A 1 7.17 5.37 32.01
N VAL A 2 7.86 5.45 30.85
CA VAL A 2 7.30 6.10 29.63
C VAL A 2 6.16 5.28 29.00
N ILE A 3 6.29 3.94 29.02
CA ILE A 3 5.31 3.01 28.46
C ILE A 3 4.00 3.01 29.27
N VAL A 4 4.09 3.11 30.60
CA VAL A 4 2.93 3.14 31.51
C VAL A 4 2.14 4.43 31.30
N CYS A 5 2.80 5.59 31.19
CA CYS A 5 2.13 6.86 30.91
C CYS A 5 1.43 6.88 29.53
N ARG A 6 2.04 6.27 28.51
CA ARG A 6 1.40 6.12 27.18
C ARG A 6 0.13 5.29 27.23
N ALA A 7 0.09 4.25 28.06
CA ALA A 7 -1.06 3.36 28.20
C ALA A 7 -2.16 3.94 29.11
N ALA A 8 -1.79 4.62 30.20
CA ALA A 8 -2.72 5.15 31.19
C ALA A 8 -3.39 6.47 30.76
N GLU A 9 -2.63 7.42 30.21
CA GLU A 9 -3.13 8.74 29.78
C GLU A 9 -2.52 9.16 28.43
N PRO A 10 -2.98 8.56 27.30
CA PRO A 10 -2.38 8.82 26.01
C PRO A 10 -2.47 10.31 25.61
N VAL A 11 -3.60 10.97 25.88
CA VAL A 11 -3.80 12.37 25.47
C VAL A 11 -2.86 13.32 26.21
N ALA A 12 -2.69 13.17 27.51
CA ALA A 12 -1.77 14.00 28.30
C ALA A 12 -0.31 13.76 27.88
N TYR A 13 0.04 12.50 27.62
CA TYR A 13 1.33 12.10 27.10
C TYR A 13 1.65 12.83 25.78
N TYR A 14 0.84 12.67 24.74
CA TYR A 14 1.08 13.29 23.44
C TYR A 14 1.05 14.83 23.50
N ARG A 15 0.22 15.42 24.35
CA ARG A 15 0.13 16.88 24.52
C ARG A 15 1.42 17.47 25.08
N ARG A 16 2.20 16.73 25.88
CA ARG A 16 3.52 17.17 26.35
C ARG A 16 4.54 17.24 25.22
N PHE A 17 4.61 16.17 24.43
CA PHE A 17 5.51 16.08 23.25
C PHE A 17 5.19 17.16 22.20
N LEU A 18 3.91 17.44 21.97
CA LEU A 18 3.48 18.53 21.09
C LEU A 18 3.95 19.92 21.58
N LYS A 19 3.96 20.18 22.90
CA LYS A 19 4.50 21.44 23.45
C LYS A 19 6.01 21.56 23.28
N GLU A 20 6.71 20.44 23.33
CA GLU A 20 8.16 20.35 23.16
C GLU A 20 8.55 20.27 21.66
N ASN A 21 7.60 20.38 20.73
CA ASN A 21 7.78 20.26 19.26
C ASN A 21 8.49 18.97 18.83
N CYS A 22 8.46 17.93 19.65
CA CYS A 22 9.11 16.65 19.38
C CYS A 22 8.07 15.54 19.35
N ARG A 23 8.31 14.50 18.54
CA ARG A 23 7.50 13.27 18.60
C ARG A 23 8.00 12.40 19.77
N PRO A 24 7.18 11.48 20.28
CA PRO A 24 7.59 10.50 21.30
C PRO A 24 8.77 9.60 20.92
N ASP A 25 9.13 9.60 19.64
CA ASP A 25 10.21 8.82 19.01
C ASP A 25 11.49 9.66 18.85
N GLY A 26 11.49 10.92 19.30
CA GLY A 26 12.60 11.88 19.15
C GLY A 26 12.66 12.60 17.80
N ARG A 27 11.80 12.23 16.84
CA ARG A 27 11.70 12.85 15.51
C ARG A 27 11.02 14.23 15.53
N GLU A 28 11.33 15.06 14.54
CA GLU A 28 10.61 16.32 14.31
C GLU A 28 9.17 16.06 13.85
N LEU A 29 8.30 17.07 13.98
CA LEU A 29 6.87 16.94 13.62
C LEU A 29 6.65 16.61 12.13
N GLY A 30 7.51 17.14 11.24
CA GLY A 30 7.46 16.91 9.80
C GLY A 30 8.22 15.66 9.32
N GLU A 31 8.96 14.98 10.21
CA GLU A 31 9.82 13.88 9.81
C GLU A 31 9.05 12.54 9.82
N VAL A 32 9.04 11.89 8.66
CA VAL A 32 8.46 10.55 8.48
C VAL A 32 9.37 9.47 9.06
N ARG A 33 8.82 8.29 9.33
CA ARG A 33 9.65 7.15 9.72
C ARG A 33 10.47 6.69 8.51
N ILE A 34 11.63 6.10 8.79
CA ILE A 34 12.44 5.44 7.76
C ILE A 34 11.54 4.46 7.00
N THR A 35 11.44 4.67 5.69
CA THR A 35 10.62 3.87 4.79
C THR A 35 11.52 3.05 3.89
N THR A 36 11.39 1.73 3.97
CA THR A 36 12.10 0.78 3.11
C THR A 36 11.09 0.11 2.19
N LEU A 37 11.38 0.11 0.90
CA LEU A 37 10.58 -0.55 -0.12
C LEU A 37 11.41 -1.66 -0.76
N ASN A 38 10.86 -2.88 -0.77
CA ASN A 38 11.40 -4.03 -1.49
C ASN A 38 10.40 -4.48 -2.54
N ILE A 39 10.76 -4.32 -3.81
CA ILE A 39 9.92 -4.69 -4.95
C ILE A 39 10.18 -6.16 -5.30
N GLY A 40 9.14 -6.91 -5.71
CA GLY A 40 9.29 -8.31 -6.11
C GLY A 40 9.49 -9.28 -4.94
N SER A 41 8.90 -8.98 -3.78
CA SER A 41 9.06 -9.80 -2.57
C SER A 41 8.39 -11.18 -2.68
N ILE A 42 7.36 -11.30 -3.52
CA ILE A 42 6.65 -12.56 -3.81
C ILE A 42 6.85 -12.89 -5.28
N THR A 43 7.43 -14.07 -5.55
CA THR A 43 7.68 -14.57 -6.91
C THR A 43 6.46 -15.22 -7.55
N SER A 44 5.45 -15.59 -6.76
CA SER A 44 4.21 -16.23 -7.24
C SER A 44 3.09 -15.25 -7.63
N ALA A 45 3.37 -13.95 -7.57
CA ALA A 45 2.43 -12.88 -7.92
C ALA A 45 2.99 -12.06 -9.07
N ASP A 46 2.12 -11.61 -9.98
CA ASP A 46 2.51 -10.86 -11.19
C ASP A 46 3.15 -9.52 -10.83
N GLY A 47 2.68 -8.91 -9.75
CA GLY A 47 3.33 -7.78 -9.07
C GLY A 47 3.37 -8.01 -7.56
N SER A 48 4.45 -7.60 -6.91
CA SER A 48 4.52 -7.64 -5.45
C SER A 48 5.43 -6.57 -4.90
N ALA A 49 5.13 -6.13 -3.69
CA ALA A 49 5.96 -5.18 -2.95
C ALA A 49 5.82 -5.41 -1.43
N LEU A 50 6.92 -5.24 -0.72
CA LEU A 50 6.98 -5.18 0.74
C LEU A 50 7.42 -3.78 1.13
N VAL A 51 6.59 -3.11 1.92
CA VAL A 51 6.88 -1.78 2.45
C VAL A 51 7.00 -1.86 3.95
N LYS A 52 8.04 -1.23 4.48
CA LYS A 52 8.28 -1.09 5.92
C LYS A 52 8.45 0.38 6.27
N ILE A 53 7.54 0.92 7.08
CA ILE A 53 7.55 2.29 7.61
C ILE A 53 7.83 2.22 9.11
N GLY A 54 9.11 2.34 9.49
CA GLY A 54 9.56 2.05 10.86
C GLY A 54 9.25 0.60 11.26
N ASN A 55 8.28 0.40 12.15
CA ASN A 55 7.83 -0.94 12.56
C ASN A 55 6.65 -1.43 11.72
N THR A 56 5.82 -0.54 11.18
CA THR A 56 4.67 -0.93 10.36
C THR A 56 5.15 -1.59 9.08
N THR A 57 4.69 -2.81 8.82
CA THR A 57 5.12 -3.60 7.66
C THR A 57 3.89 -4.10 6.91
N VAL A 58 3.82 -3.85 5.61
CA VAL A 58 2.72 -4.24 4.72
C VAL A 58 3.28 -4.93 3.49
N VAL A 59 2.65 -6.03 3.09
CA VAL A 59 2.91 -6.73 1.84
C VAL A 59 1.74 -6.52 0.91
N CYS A 60 2.02 -6.18 -0.33
CA CYS A 60 1.02 -6.16 -1.40
C CYS A 60 1.38 -7.21 -2.44
N GLY A 61 0.39 -8.05 -2.76
CA GLY A 61 0.38 -8.93 -3.91
C GLY A 61 -0.64 -8.42 -4.92
N VAL A 62 -0.17 -8.07 -6.11
CA VAL A 62 -1.02 -7.68 -7.22
C VAL A 62 -1.17 -8.89 -8.12
N LYS A 63 -2.37 -9.43 -8.09
CA LYS A 63 -2.95 -10.17 -9.21
C LYS A 63 -4.03 -9.32 -9.89
N GLY A 64 -4.07 -8.00 -9.56
CA GLY A 64 -4.74 -6.97 -10.31
C GLY A 64 -5.35 -5.68 -9.67
N VAL A 65 -6.66 -5.35 -9.68
CA VAL A 65 -7.25 -3.99 -9.64
C VAL A 65 -8.23 -3.76 -8.48
N ILE A 66 -8.94 -4.78 -7.98
CA ILE A 66 -9.80 -4.60 -6.80
C ILE A 66 -8.91 -4.67 -5.55
N PRO A 67 -8.67 -3.56 -4.82
CA PRO A 67 -7.84 -3.58 -3.64
C PRO A 67 -8.64 -4.11 -2.45
N ASN A 68 -8.14 -5.19 -1.87
CA ASN A 68 -8.59 -5.74 -0.61
C ASN A 68 -7.46 -5.57 0.40
N VAL A 69 -7.79 -4.93 1.54
CA VAL A 69 -6.84 -4.75 2.64
C VAL A 69 -7.27 -5.67 3.76
N ASP A 70 -6.39 -6.55 4.20
CA ASP A 70 -6.59 -7.38 5.38
C ASP A 70 -5.69 -6.93 6.53
N LEU A 71 -6.31 -6.84 7.70
CA LEU A 71 -5.69 -6.49 8.97
C LEU A 71 -5.88 -7.69 9.90
N SER A 72 -5.10 -8.73 9.64
CA SER A 72 -5.12 -9.98 10.38
C SER A 72 -4.69 -9.78 11.85
N PRO A 73 -5.15 -10.64 12.80
CA PRO A 73 -4.62 -10.65 14.17
C PRO A 73 -3.09 -10.83 14.26
N LEU A 74 -2.44 -11.26 13.17
CA LEU A 74 -0.98 -11.30 13.05
C LEU A 74 -0.34 -9.92 13.21
N CYS A 75 -1.00 -8.84 12.75
CA CYS A 75 -0.45 -7.49 12.81
C CYS A 75 -0.44 -6.91 14.22
N SER A 76 -1.47 -7.22 15.00
CA SER A 76 -1.67 -6.70 16.35
C SER A 76 -2.77 -7.48 17.06
N ALA A 77 -2.60 -7.68 18.37
CA ALA A 77 -3.63 -8.26 19.24
C ALA A 77 -4.92 -7.42 19.32
N ARG A 78 -4.94 -6.21 18.75
CA ARG A 78 -6.13 -5.36 18.62
C ARG A 78 -7.11 -5.87 17.57
N PHE A 79 -6.61 -6.56 16.54
CA PHE A 79 -7.43 -7.08 15.47
C PHE A 79 -7.98 -8.44 15.86
N ARG A 80 -9.27 -8.66 15.61
CA ARG A 80 -9.93 -9.93 15.85
C ARG A 80 -10.10 -10.66 14.52
N PRO A 81 -9.90 -11.99 14.49
CA PRO A 81 -10.24 -12.77 13.31
C PRO A 81 -11.75 -12.66 13.05
N GLY A 82 -12.12 -12.38 11.80
CA GLY A 82 -13.50 -12.09 11.42
C GLY A 82 -13.57 -11.30 10.11
N PRO A 83 -14.74 -10.73 9.78
CA PRO A 83 -14.87 -9.84 8.62
C PRO A 83 -13.92 -8.63 8.74
N PRO A 84 -13.55 -7.99 7.62
CA PRO A 84 -12.60 -6.89 7.63
C PRO A 84 -13.09 -5.78 8.55
N CYS A 85 -12.20 -5.31 9.42
CA CYS A 85 -12.52 -4.24 10.35
C CYS A 85 -12.80 -2.91 9.62
N GLU A 86 -13.46 -1.97 10.29
CA GLU A 86 -13.80 -0.66 9.71
C GLU A 86 -12.58 0.05 9.10
N GLN A 87 -11.43 0.00 9.77
CA GLN A 87 -10.20 0.58 9.25
C GLN A 87 -9.71 -0.08 7.95
N ALA A 88 -9.83 -1.40 7.85
CA ALA A 88 -9.49 -2.15 6.64
C ALA A 88 -10.46 -1.81 5.49
N GLN A 89 -11.75 -1.70 5.80
CA GLN A 89 -12.78 -1.33 4.82
C GLN A 89 -12.58 0.09 4.28
N VAL A 90 -12.31 1.06 5.16
CA VAL A 90 -12.02 2.44 4.76
C VAL A 90 -10.74 2.52 3.94
N ALA A 91 -9.70 1.78 4.33
CA ALA A 91 -8.46 1.73 3.57
C ALA A 91 -8.66 1.10 2.18
N GLY A 92 -9.40 -0.01 2.09
CA GLY A 92 -9.73 -0.65 0.81
C GLY A 92 -10.52 0.28 -0.11
N GLN A 93 -11.56 0.94 0.40
CA GLN A 93 -12.36 1.89 -0.38
C GLN A 93 -11.51 3.09 -0.84
N PHE A 94 -10.70 3.65 0.06
CA PHE A 94 -9.80 4.74 -0.28
C PHE A 94 -8.82 4.36 -1.40
N LEU A 95 -8.22 3.18 -1.33
CA LEU A 95 -7.34 2.69 -2.39
C LEU A 95 -8.09 2.47 -3.71
N ALA A 96 -9.33 1.97 -3.66
CA ALA A 96 -10.15 1.80 -4.86
C ALA A 96 -10.47 3.15 -5.51
N ASP A 97 -10.79 4.17 -4.71
CA ASP A 97 -11.02 5.53 -5.18
C ASP A 97 -9.72 6.12 -5.77
N VAL A 98 -8.56 5.89 -5.15
CA VAL A 98 -7.26 6.30 -5.69
C VAL A 98 -6.98 5.65 -7.04
N ILE A 99 -7.17 4.34 -7.19
CA ILE A 99 -6.96 3.65 -8.47
C ILE A 99 -7.89 4.21 -9.55
N THR A 100 -9.16 4.42 -9.21
CA THR A 100 -10.18 4.92 -10.15
C THR A 100 -9.92 6.38 -10.55
N SER A 101 -9.52 7.22 -9.60
CA SER A 101 -9.29 8.66 -9.83
C SER A 101 -7.99 8.98 -10.56
N SER A 102 -6.98 8.11 -10.43
CA SER A 102 -5.64 8.34 -10.97
C SER A 102 -5.40 7.72 -12.35
N GLU A 103 -6.35 6.94 -12.88
CA GLU A 103 -6.21 6.20 -14.14
C GLU A 103 -4.89 5.40 -14.21
N LEU A 104 -4.42 4.90 -13.06
CA LEU A 104 -3.19 4.12 -12.93
C LEU A 104 -3.18 2.86 -13.81
N VAL A 105 -4.37 2.36 -14.14
CA VAL A 105 -4.59 1.19 -14.98
C VAL A 105 -5.57 1.55 -16.08
N SER A 106 -5.14 1.44 -17.33
CA SER A 106 -5.96 1.62 -18.52
C SER A 106 -6.97 0.49 -18.64
N LEU A 107 -8.25 0.79 -18.42
CA LEU A 107 -9.35 -0.18 -18.56
C LEU A 107 -9.47 -0.77 -19.97
N GLU A 108 -8.99 -0.03 -20.98
CA GLU A 108 -8.95 -0.49 -22.38
C GLU A 108 -7.98 -1.66 -22.56
N ASP A 109 -6.82 -1.59 -21.90
CA ASP A 109 -5.78 -2.61 -21.97
C ASP A 109 -6.18 -3.91 -21.26
N LEU A 110 -7.10 -3.82 -20.30
CA LEU A 110 -7.69 -4.98 -19.62
C LEU A 110 -8.78 -5.67 -20.45
N CYS A 111 -9.27 -5.05 -21.52
CA CYS A 111 -10.34 -5.62 -22.33
C CYS A 111 -9.77 -6.56 -23.41
N ILE A 112 -9.86 -7.87 -23.18
CA ILE A 112 -9.49 -8.88 -24.18
C ILE A 112 -10.47 -8.82 -25.36
N GLN A 113 -11.77 -8.86 -25.05
CA GLN A 113 -12.84 -8.81 -26.05
C GLN A 113 -14.02 -7.99 -25.55
N LYS A 114 -14.29 -6.89 -26.24
CA LYS A 114 -15.40 -5.98 -25.94
C LYS A 114 -16.72 -6.75 -25.82
N GLY A 115 -17.34 -6.67 -24.65
CA GLY A 115 -18.62 -7.31 -24.35
C GLY A 115 -18.57 -8.81 -24.07
N LYS A 116 -17.39 -9.46 -24.02
CA LYS A 116 -17.27 -10.88 -23.65
C LYS A 116 -16.28 -11.15 -22.53
N LEU A 117 -15.06 -10.64 -22.66
CA LEU A 117 -13.94 -10.98 -21.77
C LEU A 117 -13.16 -9.73 -21.37
N VAL A 118 -13.03 -9.55 -20.06
CA VAL A 118 -12.24 -8.48 -19.44
C VAL A 118 -11.40 -9.12 -18.34
N TRP A 119 -10.15 -8.70 -18.24
CA TRP A 119 -9.29 -9.09 -17.13
C TRP A 119 -9.86 -8.52 -15.83
N VAL A 120 -10.26 -9.40 -14.93
CA VAL A 120 -10.50 -9.04 -13.54
C VAL A 120 -9.22 -9.25 -12.80
N LEU A 121 -8.83 -8.18 -12.16
CA LEU A 121 -7.55 -8.02 -11.60
C LEU A 121 -7.81 -7.91 -10.05
N TYR A 122 -7.03 -8.59 -9.17
CA TYR A 122 -7.15 -8.53 -7.69
C TYR A 122 -5.89 -8.02 -6.94
N CYS A 123 -6.01 -6.98 -6.14
CA CYS A 123 -4.94 -6.50 -5.26
C CYS A 123 -5.19 -6.97 -3.83
N ASP A 124 -4.31 -7.81 -3.29
CA ASP A 124 -4.36 -8.19 -1.88
C ASP A 124 -3.26 -7.48 -1.10
N LEU A 125 -3.64 -6.77 -0.05
CA LEU A 125 -2.73 -6.09 0.87
C LEU A 125 -2.87 -6.74 2.25
N GLU A 126 -1.79 -7.35 2.71
CA GLU A 126 -1.70 -7.95 4.04
C GLU A 126 -0.79 -7.10 4.91
N CYS A 127 -1.31 -6.59 6.02
CA CYS A 127 -0.46 -6.01 7.05
C CYS A 127 0.22 -7.13 7.84
N LEU A 128 1.51 -6.98 8.15
CA LEU A 128 2.27 -7.93 8.95
C LEU A 128 2.55 -7.41 10.36
N ASP A 129 2.75 -6.10 10.48
CA ASP A 129 2.99 -5.42 11.76
C ASP A 129 2.33 -4.05 11.73
N TYR A 130 1.57 -3.72 12.78
CA TYR A 130 0.79 -2.50 12.88
C TYR A 130 1.31 -1.58 14.00
N ASP A 131 2.06 -0.55 13.61
CA ASP A 131 2.53 0.53 14.51
C ASP A 131 2.04 1.92 14.03
N GLY A 132 0.91 1.95 13.33
CA GLY A 132 0.30 3.17 12.76
C GLY A 132 0.73 3.50 11.34
N ASN A 133 0.08 4.50 10.74
CA ASN A 133 0.26 4.91 9.34
C ASN A 133 0.11 3.80 8.29
N VAL A 134 -0.82 2.88 8.51
CA VAL A 134 -1.04 1.73 7.62
C VAL A 134 -1.54 2.16 6.24
N LEU A 135 -2.36 3.21 6.16
CA LEU A 135 -2.94 3.69 4.90
C LEU A 135 -1.87 4.12 3.89
N ASP A 136 -0.89 4.90 4.35
CA ASP A 136 0.24 5.32 3.52
C ASP A 136 1.09 4.10 3.12
N ALA A 137 1.36 3.18 4.04
CA ALA A 137 2.11 1.96 3.75
C ALA A 137 1.41 1.11 2.67
N CYS A 138 0.10 0.95 2.77
CA CYS A 138 -0.74 0.27 1.79
C CYS A 138 -0.69 0.97 0.42
N SER A 139 -0.80 2.29 0.39
CA SER A 139 -0.75 3.08 -0.85
C SER A 139 0.59 2.94 -1.57
N ILE A 140 1.70 3.02 -0.83
CA ILE A 140 3.05 2.85 -1.38
C ILE A 140 3.25 1.41 -1.88
N ALA A 141 2.80 0.41 -1.11
CA ALA A 141 2.94 -1.00 -1.46
C ALA A 141 2.14 -1.31 -2.73
N LEU A 142 0.91 -0.82 -2.83
CA LEU A 142 0.05 -0.95 -4.01
C LEU A 142 0.73 -0.35 -5.25
N LEU A 143 1.16 0.91 -5.17
CA LEU A 143 1.81 1.60 -6.29
C LEU A 143 3.10 0.90 -6.74
N ALA A 144 3.93 0.48 -5.78
CA ALA A 144 5.16 -0.23 -6.09
C ALA A 144 4.89 -1.61 -6.73
N ALA A 145 3.87 -2.32 -6.25
CA ALA A 145 3.49 -3.61 -6.81
C ALA A 145 2.87 -3.48 -8.20
N LEU A 146 2.03 -2.47 -8.45
CA LEU A 146 1.48 -2.15 -9.77
C LEU A 146 2.58 -1.78 -10.77
N ARG A 147 3.57 -0.98 -10.33
CA ARG A 147 4.72 -0.62 -11.17
C ARG A 147 5.57 -1.84 -11.58
N ASN A 148 5.66 -2.83 -10.70
CA ASN A 148 6.40 -4.07 -10.97
C ASN A 148 5.56 -5.14 -11.67
N GLY A 149 4.24 -4.95 -11.77
CA GLY A 149 3.32 -5.89 -12.38
C GLY A 149 3.76 -6.28 -13.78
N GLN A 150 4.16 -7.53 -13.96
CA GLN A 150 4.40 -8.12 -15.27
C GLN A 150 3.16 -8.91 -15.64
N TRP A 151 2.20 -8.24 -16.29
CA TRP A 151 1.03 -8.91 -16.80
C TRP A 151 1.25 -9.22 -18.29
N GLU A 152 1.23 -10.50 -18.63
CA GLU A 152 1.25 -10.94 -20.01
C GLU A 152 -0.16 -10.75 -20.58
N SER A 153 -0.32 -9.85 -21.56
CA SER A 153 -1.59 -9.73 -22.27
C SER A 153 -1.88 -11.05 -22.97
N GLY A 154 -2.91 -11.76 -22.52
CA GLY A 154 -3.32 -13.02 -23.13
C GLY A 154 -3.64 -12.84 -24.62
N GLN A 155 -2.98 -13.62 -25.47
CA GLN A 155 -3.29 -13.71 -26.89
C GLN A 155 -4.24 -14.88 -27.17
N GLU A 156 -5.13 -14.68 -28.14
CA GLU A 156 -5.85 -15.75 -28.81
C GLU A 156 -4.99 -16.27 -29.97
N GLY A 157 -4.40 -17.46 -29.81
CA GLY A 157 -3.74 -18.24 -30.87
C GLY A 157 -2.38 -17.72 -31.37
N ASP A 158 -1.32 -18.50 -31.14
CA ASP A 158 0.01 -18.49 -31.79
C ASP A 158 0.47 -17.18 -32.47
N TYR A 159 1.33 -16.37 -31.85
CA TYR A 159 2.53 -15.67 -32.41
C TYR A 159 3.05 -14.56 -31.47
N ALA A 160 4.20 -14.83 -30.82
CA ALA A 160 5.15 -13.90 -30.17
C ALA A 160 4.68 -13.08 -28.93
N PRO A 161 5.59 -12.84 -27.95
CA PRO A 161 5.24 -12.11 -26.73
C PRO A 161 4.97 -10.63 -27.04
N GLY A 162 3.71 -10.24 -26.96
CA GLY A 162 3.31 -8.83 -26.84
C GLY A 162 3.53 -8.39 -25.40
N VAL A 163 4.66 -7.74 -25.13
CA VAL A 163 4.85 -7.02 -23.87
C VAL A 163 3.90 -5.84 -23.91
N VAL A 164 2.98 -5.78 -22.94
CA VAL A 164 2.19 -4.59 -22.68
C VAL A 164 3.16 -3.43 -22.64
N ASN A 165 2.91 -2.41 -23.46
CA ASN A 165 3.72 -1.22 -23.42
C ASN A 165 3.74 -0.72 -21.98
N LYS A 166 4.91 -0.85 -21.35
CA LYS A 166 5.29 -0.09 -20.15
C LYS A 166 5.34 1.36 -20.62
N HIS A 167 4.18 1.94 -20.91
CA HIS A 167 4.10 3.37 -21.13
C HIS A 167 4.66 3.94 -19.85
N SER A 168 5.78 4.63 -20.01
CA SER A 168 6.69 5.04 -18.97
C SER A 168 5.89 5.71 -17.86
N MET A 169 5.52 4.91 -16.86
CA MET A 169 4.85 5.34 -15.66
C MET A 169 5.92 6.01 -14.79
N ILE A 170 6.40 7.17 -15.27
CA ILE A 170 7.01 8.18 -14.42
C ILE A 170 5.83 8.80 -13.69
N PHE A 171 5.34 8.12 -12.65
CA PHE A 171 4.40 8.72 -11.74
C PHE A 171 5.20 9.68 -10.86
N GLU A 172 4.96 10.98 -11.06
CA GLU A 172 4.99 11.89 -9.94
C GLU A 172 3.97 11.34 -8.94
N LEU A 173 4.48 10.85 -7.80
CA LEU A 173 3.67 10.29 -6.73
C LEU A 173 2.52 11.25 -6.46
N PRO A 174 1.24 10.87 -6.69
CA PRO A 174 0.14 11.72 -6.25
C PRO A 174 0.35 11.89 -4.74
N THR A 175 0.51 13.15 -4.36
CA THR A 175 0.93 13.66 -3.06
C THR A 175 -0.16 13.48 -2.02
N VAL A 176 -0.68 12.26 -1.90
CA VAL A 176 -1.69 11.88 -0.90
C VAL A 176 -0.99 11.15 0.23
N VAL A 177 0.07 11.77 0.76
CA VAL A 177 0.58 11.42 2.08
C VAL A 177 -0.18 12.27 3.07
N SER A 178 -0.91 11.63 3.98
CA SER A 178 -1.50 12.32 5.11
C SER A 178 -0.36 13.01 5.89
N THR A 179 -0.20 14.32 5.68
CA THR A 179 0.62 15.29 6.42
C THR A 179 2.15 15.33 6.26
N SER A 180 2.80 14.63 5.32
CA SER A 180 4.23 14.92 5.08
C SER A 180 4.73 14.51 3.70
N PHE A 181 5.01 15.51 2.86
CA PHE A 181 5.89 15.37 1.70
C PHE A 181 7.17 14.65 2.12
N ASN A 182 7.59 13.59 1.43
CA ASN A 182 9.02 13.32 1.17
C ASN A 182 9.27 12.13 0.22
N ALA A 183 10.47 12.18 -0.38
CA ALA A 183 11.02 11.27 -1.38
C ALA A 183 11.28 9.85 -0.83
N PHE A 184 10.98 8.85 -1.66
CA PHE A 184 11.21 7.43 -1.37
C PHE A 184 12.59 7.00 -1.84
N ARG A 185 13.35 6.31 -0.98
CA ARG A 185 14.54 5.57 -1.40
C ARG A 185 14.09 4.23 -1.98
N ILE A 186 13.96 4.16 -3.29
CA ILE A 186 13.70 2.92 -4.02
C ILE A 186 15.03 2.17 -4.09
N ASN A 187 15.17 1.06 -3.37
CA ASN A 187 16.25 0.12 -3.63
C ASN A 187 15.75 -0.81 -4.76
N SER A 188 16.20 -0.52 -5.98
CA SER A 188 16.08 -1.39 -7.15
C SER A 188 17.10 -2.51 -7.13
#